data_AF-F3L5E3-F1
#
_entry.id   AF-F3L5E3-F1
#
_cell.length_a   1.000
_cell.length_b   1.000
_cell.length_c   1.000
_cell.angle_alpha   90.00
_cell.angle_beta   90.00
_cell.angle_gamma   90.00
#
_symmetry.space_group_name_H-M   'P 1'
#
loop_
_entity.id
_entity.type
_entity.pdbx_description
1 polymer ?
#
loop_
_entity_poly.entity_id
_entity_poly.type
_entity_poly.pdbx_seq_one_letter_code
_entity_poly.pdbx_strand_id
1 'polypeptide(L)'
;MKTIVVQSHRSRSLNEWIELCQNSVRLWADIHRFDYQFLDDGLFDYLPTRYLLQQYNAVVASDLARLRWLRALLVEYERVIWCDADWLVMDVERFQPLRSTYALGREVWIDQRGTGELKAFKKVHNAYLQFDRGNTFLDFYIETAEQFLNKNTGGVPNQFIGPKLLTAIHNVVGLPVNENAGMLSPLLAAALLRREGVLEPVEYEHLTKHAFERVIALFQRRSVQMPLALNLSASCIEAAGLDARKIVILCDVLGEGVLFK
;
A
#
# COMPACT_ATOMS: atom_id res chain seq x y z
N MET A 1 21.05 -12.57 0.42
CA MET A 1 20.61 -11.86 1.62
C MET A 1 19.39 -12.58 2.17
N LYS A 2 19.40 -12.99 3.44
CA LYS A 2 18.26 -13.66 4.07
C LYS A 2 17.11 -12.66 4.22
N THR A 3 16.04 -12.83 3.46
CA THR A 3 14.92 -11.90 3.35
C THR A 3 13.62 -12.56 3.78
N ILE A 4 12.81 -11.84 4.55
CA ILE A 4 11.44 -12.23 4.88
C ILE A 4 10.44 -11.18 4.39
N VAL A 5 9.35 -11.65 3.81
CA VAL A 5 8.18 -10.86 3.45
C VAL A 5 7.07 -11.15 4.45
N VAL A 6 6.44 -10.10 4.97
CA VAL A 6 5.40 -10.22 5.97
C VAL A 6 4.13 -9.45 5.63
N GLN A 7 2.99 -10.02 6.02
CA GLN A 7 1.67 -9.41 5.91
C GLN A 7 0.89 -9.66 7.21
N SER A 8 -0.14 -8.85 7.46
CA SER A 8 -1.09 -9.12 8.54
C SER A 8 -2.51 -8.67 8.22
N HIS A 9 -3.50 -9.42 8.72
CA HIS A 9 -4.92 -9.12 8.60
C HIS A 9 -5.74 -9.89 9.65
N ARG A 10 -6.82 -9.30 10.19
CA ARG A 10 -7.65 -9.79 11.32
C ARG A 10 -8.09 -11.27 11.31
N SER A 11 -8.10 -11.92 10.15
CA SER A 11 -8.13 -13.38 10.00
C SER A 11 -7.84 -13.73 8.53
N ARG A 12 -7.66 -15.04 8.23
CA ARG A 12 -7.81 -15.58 6.86
C ARG A 12 -9.15 -15.07 6.31
N SER A 13 -9.10 -14.05 5.47
CA SER A 13 -10.28 -13.30 5.10
C SER A 13 -11.21 -14.16 4.28
N LEU A 14 -12.51 -14.12 4.59
CA LEU A 14 -13.60 -14.62 3.74
C LEU A 14 -13.82 -13.74 2.47
N ASN A 15 -12.84 -12.91 2.12
CA ASN A 15 -12.89 -11.96 1.00
C ASN A 15 -11.92 -12.41 -0.08
N GLU A 16 -12.45 -12.95 -1.18
CA GLU A 16 -11.69 -13.57 -2.27
C GLU A 16 -10.56 -12.67 -2.80
N TRP A 17 -10.80 -11.36 -2.94
CA TRP A 17 -9.80 -10.44 -3.47
C TRP A 17 -8.60 -10.21 -2.54
N ILE A 18 -8.78 -10.21 -1.22
CA ILE A 18 -7.67 -10.16 -0.25
C ILE A 18 -6.86 -11.46 -0.33
N GLU A 19 -7.54 -12.59 -0.50
CA GLU A 19 -6.87 -13.88 -0.67
C GLU A 19 -6.01 -13.89 -1.96
N LEU A 20 -6.50 -13.32 -3.06
CA LEU A 20 -5.70 -13.11 -4.28
C LEU A 20 -4.47 -12.25 -4.02
N CYS A 21 -4.61 -11.11 -3.32
CA CYS A 21 -3.47 -10.26 -2.95
C CYS A 21 -2.44 -11.04 -2.12
N GLN A 22 -2.87 -11.72 -1.06
CA GLN A 22 -1.99 -12.53 -0.22
C GLN A 22 -1.30 -13.65 -0.99
N ASN A 23 -2.02 -14.34 -1.88
CA ASN A 23 -1.46 -15.41 -2.71
C ASN A 23 -0.43 -14.87 -3.71
N SER A 24 -0.65 -13.69 -4.29
CA SER A 24 0.35 -13.04 -5.16
C SER A 24 1.65 -12.72 -4.42
N VAL A 25 1.55 -12.27 -3.16
CA VAL A 25 2.73 -11.99 -2.32
C VAL A 25 3.46 -13.28 -1.92
N ARG A 26 2.72 -14.35 -1.61
CA ARG A 26 3.32 -15.68 -1.32
C ARG A 26 4.05 -16.23 -2.54
N LEU A 27 3.44 -16.14 -3.72
CA LEU A 27 4.05 -16.58 -4.97
C LEU A 27 5.31 -15.75 -5.30
N TRP A 28 5.24 -14.43 -5.12
CA TRP A 28 6.40 -13.55 -5.25
C TRP A 28 7.53 -13.94 -4.29
N ALA A 29 7.21 -14.18 -3.01
CA ALA A 29 8.21 -14.63 -2.03
C ALA A 29 8.84 -15.96 -2.43
N ASP A 30 8.05 -16.95 -2.89
CA ASP A 30 8.53 -18.26 -3.33
C ASP A 30 9.48 -18.16 -4.54
N ILE A 31 9.07 -17.43 -5.59
CA ILE A 31 9.87 -17.23 -6.81
C ILE A 31 11.24 -16.61 -6.49
N HIS A 32 11.29 -15.65 -5.57
CA HIS A 32 12.55 -14.98 -5.17
C HIS A 32 13.24 -15.64 -3.98
N ARG A 33 12.72 -16.76 -3.47
CA ARG A 33 13.25 -17.51 -2.32
C ARG A 33 13.36 -16.66 -1.04
N PHE A 34 12.35 -15.84 -0.80
CA PHE A 34 12.16 -15.12 0.46
C PHE A 34 11.33 -15.98 1.40
N ASP A 35 11.63 -15.91 2.69
CA ASP A 35 10.73 -16.47 3.70
C ASP A 35 9.45 -15.65 3.73
N TYR A 36 8.32 -16.26 4.05
CA TYR A 36 7.02 -15.59 4.16
C TYR A 36 6.40 -15.86 5.53
N GLN A 37 5.92 -14.81 6.20
CA GLN A 37 5.18 -14.94 7.45
C GLN A 37 3.93 -14.07 7.45
N PHE A 38 2.84 -14.62 7.97
CA PHE A 38 1.57 -13.92 8.14
C PHE A 38 1.18 -13.89 9.62
N LEU A 39 0.68 -12.75 10.09
CA LEU A 39 0.06 -12.62 11.42
C LEU A 39 -1.40 -12.20 11.30
N ASP A 40 -2.25 -12.75 12.16
CA ASP A 40 -3.58 -12.22 12.39
C ASP A 40 -3.51 -11.03 13.38
N ASP A 41 -4.45 -10.95 14.32
CA ASP A 41 -4.42 -9.95 15.40
C ASP A 41 -3.19 -10.08 16.32
N GLY A 42 -2.41 -11.17 16.22
CA GLY A 42 -1.10 -11.30 16.86
C GLY A 42 -0.10 -10.19 16.49
N LEU A 43 -0.36 -9.43 15.41
CA LEU A 43 0.39 -8.20 15.10
C LEU A 43 0.40 -7.23 16.29
N PHE A 44 -0.71 -7.11 17.02
CA PHE A 44 -0.85 -6.12 18.08
C PHE A 44 -0.07 -6.47 19.36
N ASP A 45 0.47 -7.67 19.47
CA ASP A 45 1.35 -8.04 20.59
C ASP A 45 2.72 -7.33 20.51
N TYR A 46 3.04 -6.72 19.35
CA TYR A 46 4.23 -5.88 19.18
C TYR A 46 4.02 -4.42 19.61
N LEU A 47 2.82 -4.04 20.04
CA LEU A 47 2.59 -2.71 20.60
C LEU A 47 3.23 -2.57 21.99
N PRO A 48 3.80 -1.40 22.31
CA PRO A 48 4.38 -1.17 23.64
C PRO A 48 3.34 -1.19 24.76
N THR A 49 2.08 -0.83 24.44
CA THR A 49 0.96 -0.91 25.37
C THR A 49 -0.35 -1.13 24.63
N ARG A 50 -1.23 -1.97 25.19
CA ARG A 50 -2.58 -2.20 24.65
C ARG A 50 -3.47 -0.96 24.75
N TYR A 51 -3.13 0.04 25.56
CA TYR A 51 -3.86 1.30 25.63
C TYR A 51 -3.92 2.03 24.28
N LEU A 52 -2.93 1.85 23.40
CA LEU A 52 -2.94 2.46 22.07
C LEU A 52 -4.13 1.99 21.21
N LEU A 53 -4.64 0.77 21.43
CA LEU A 53 -5.85 0.26 20.76
C LEU A 53 -7.15 0.88 21.30
N GLN A 54 -7.11 1.46 22.49
CA GLN A 54 -8.23 2.17 23.10
C GLN A 54 -8.22 3.65 22.68
N GLN A 55 -7.03 4.24 22.58
CA GLN A 55 -6.84 5.65 22.21
C GLN A 55 -6.97 5.87 20.70
N TYR A 56 -6.50 4.93 19.88
CA TYR A 56 -6.45 5.04 18.43
C TYR A 56 -7.16 3.87 17.76
N ASN A 57 -7.65 4.09 16.53
CA ASN A 57 -8.24 3.02 15.76
C ASN A 57 -7.19 1.98 15.32
N ALA A 58 -7.66 0.80 14.92
CA ALA A 58 -6.80 -0.32 14.53
C ALA A 58 -5.82 0.01 13.39
N VAL A 59 -6.18 0.93 12.48
CA VAL A 59 -5.30 1.34 11.36
C VAL A 59 -4.05 2.03 11.91
N VAL A 60 -4.23 3.05 12.75
CA VAL A 60 -3.11 3.79 13.35
C VAL A 60 -2.30 2.89 14.29
N ALA A 61 -2.96 2.03 15.06
CA ALA A 61 -2.26 1.07 15.91
C ALA A 61 -1.42 0.07 15.08
N SER A 62 -1.95 -0.43 13.96
CA SER A 62 -1.25 -1.35 13.07
C SER A 62 -0.03 -0.71 12.40
N ASP A 63 -0.05 0.60 12.14
CA ASP A 63 1.10 1.34 11.63
C ASP A 63 2.29 1.31 12.59
N LEU A 64 2.08 1.39 13.90
CA LEU A 64 3.17 1.24 14.87
C LEU A 64 3.56 -0.23 15.08
N ALA A 65 2.56 -1.10 15.22
CA ALA A 65 2.76 -2.52 15.52
C ALA A 65 3.62 -3.20 14.44
N ARG A 66 3.36 -2.91 13.16
CA ARG A 66 4.14 -3.47 12.04
C ARG A 66 5.60 -3.04 12.10
N LEU A 67 5.92 -1.80 12.46
CA LEU A 67 7.31 -1.32 12.53
C LEU A 67 8.08 -2.04 13.63
N ARG A 68 7.44 -2.20 14.80
CA ARG A 68 7.99 -2.95 15.93
C ARG A 68 8.22 -4.43 15.57
N TRP A 69 7.29 -5.04 14.85
CA TRP A 69 7.44 -6.42 14.34
C TRP A 69 8.58 -6.55 13.34
N LEU A 70 8.66 -5.67 12.34
CA LEU A 70 9.76 -5.63 11.36
C LEU A 70 11.11 -5.50 12.06
N ARG A 71 11.22 -4.64 13.08
CA ARG A 71 12.44 -4.49 13.88
C ARG A 71 12.82 -5.79 14.61
N ALA A 72 11.84 -6.51 15.17
CA ALA A 72 12.10 -7.78 15.83
C ALA A 72 12.63 -8.86 14.87
N LEU A 73 12.08 -8.92 13.65
CA LEU A 73 12.52 -9.87 12.62
C LEU A 73 13.97 -9.59 12.15
N LEU A 74 14.43 -8.34 12.18
CA LEU A 74 15.81 -8.01 11.79
C LEU A 74 16.89 -8.63 12.69
N VAL A 75 16.53 -9.22 13.85
CA VAL A 75 17.44 -10.03 14.66
C VAL A 75 17.90 -11.27 13.89
N GLU A 76 17.00 -11.90 13.12
CA GLU A 76 17.26 -13.16 12.41
C GLU A 76 17.42 -12.98 10.90
N TYR A 77 16.87 -11.91 10.35
CA TYR A 77 16.86 -11.60 8.93
C TYR A 77 17.76 -10.41 8.58
N GLU A 78 18.32 -10.44 7.38
CA GLU A 78 19.12 -9.33 6.85
C GLU A 78 18.24 -8.28 6.18
N ARG A 79 17.06 -8.68 5.67
CA ARG A 79 16.04 -7.78 5.13
C ARG A 79 14.64 -8.23 5.53
N VAL A 80 13.81 -7.27 5.90
CA VAL A 80 12.39 -7.45 6.17
C VAL A 80 11.58 -6.57 5.22
N ILE A 81 10.52 -7.13 4.66
CA ILE A 81 9.62 -6.44 3.75
C ILE A 81 8.20 -6.58 4.26
N TRP A 82 7.53 -5.46 4.47
CA TRP A 82 6.10 -5.42 4.74
C TRP A 82 5.32 -5.15 3.46
N CYS A 83 4.26 -5.92 3.28
CA CYS A 83 3.19 -5.64 2.33
C CYS A 83 1.86 -5.59 3.09
N ASP A 84 1.00 -4.60 2.81
CA ASP A 84 -0.38 -4.65 3.33
C ASP A 84 -1.11 -5.90 2.79
N ALA A 85 -2.22 -6.28 3.45
CA ALA A 85 -2.99 -7.46 3.06
C ALA A 85 -3.66 -7.33 1.69
N ASP A 86 -3.96 -6.10 1.27
CA ASP A 86 -4.51 -5.72 -0.03
C ASP A 86 -3.41 -5.35 -1.07
N TRP A 87 -2.19 -5.87 -0.87
CA TRP A 87 -1.08 -5.72 -1.80
C TRP A 87 -1.09 -6.80 -2.89
N LEU A 88 -1.28 -6.39 -4.14
CA LEU A 88 -1.25 -7.26 -5.31
C LEU A 88 0.10 -7.13 -6.03
N VAL A 89 0.84 -8.24 -6.16
CA VAL A 89 2.02 -8.32 -7.05
C VAL A 89 1.56 -8.77 -8.43
N MET A 90 1.59 -7.85 -9.39
CA MET A 90 1.10 -8.07 -10.76
C MET A 90 2.12 -8.83 -11.62
N ASP A 91 3.41 -8.54 -11.42
CA ASP A 91 4.51 -9.23 -12.10
C ASP A 91 5.48 -9.78 -11.05
N VAL A 92 5.22 -11.03 -10.65
CA VAL A 92 5.96 -11.73 -9.59
C VAL A 92 7.41 -12.02 -9.98
N GLU A 93 7.76 -12.07 -11.27
CA GLU A 93 9.13 -12.32 -11.71
C GLU A 93 9.96 -11.02 -11.69
N ARG A 94 9.35 -9.90 -12.12
CA ARG A 94 10.05 -8.62 -12.27
C ARG A 94 9.98 -7.71 -11.06
N PHE A 95 8.99 -7.85 -10.18
CA PHE A 95 8.93 -7.02 -8.98
C PHE A 95 10.10 -7.35 -8.04
N GLN A 96 10.98 -6.38 -7.84
CA GLN A 96 12.19 -6.54 -7.04
C GLN A 96 12.21 -5.54 -5.87
N PRO A 97 12.70 -5.96 -4.70
CA PRO A 97 13.04 -5.03 -3.63
C PRO A 97 14.08 -4.00 -4.11
N LEU A 98 13.99 -2.75 -3.62
CA LEU A 98 14.91 -1.69 -4.03
C LEU A 98 16.34 -2.02 -3.57
N ARG A 99 17.35 -1.65 -4.36
CA ARG A 99 18.78 -1.75 -3.98
C ARG A 99 19.19 -0.61 -3.04
N SER A 100 18.54 -0.55 -1.88
CA SER A 100 18.77 0.42 -0.79
C SER A 100 18.58 -0.27 0.55
N THR A 101 19.18 0.27 1.63
CA THR A 101 19.04 -0.27 2.99
C THR A 101 17.65 -0.09 3.58
N TYR A 102 16.83 0.77 2.96
CA TYR A 102 15.40 0.87 3.23
C TYR A 102 14.68 1.45 2.01
N ALA A 103 13.37 1.25 1.92
CA ALA A 103 12.54 1.86 0.89
C ALA A 103 11.06 1.98 1.33
N LEU A 104 10.40 3.00 0.79
CA LEU A 104 8.95 3.19 0.86
C LEU A 104 8.31 2.93 -0.52
N GLY A 105 6.99 2.80 -0.58
CA GLY A 105 6.26 2.77 -1.85
C GLY A 105 5.90 4.17 -2.37
N ARG A 106 5.59 4.25 -3.68
CA ARG A 106 5.19 5.48 -4.38
C ARG A 106 3.68 5.56 -4.53
N GLU A 107 3.10 6.66 -4.07
CA GLU A 107 1.69 6.99 -4.37
C GLU A 107 1.62 7.97 -5.55
N VAL A 108 0.92 7.59 -6.61
CA VAL A 108 0.43 8.49 -7.67
C VAL A 108 -1.09 8.42 -7.67
N TRP A 109 -1.70 9.24 -6.81
CA TRP A 109 -3.14 9.23 -6.56
C TRP A 109 -3.87 10.15 -7.52
N ILE A 110 -4.71 9.58 -8.38
CA ILE A 110 -5.57 10.37 -9.28
C ILE A 110 -6.92 10.58 -8.63
N ASP A 111 -7.33 11.85 -8.53
CA ASP A 111 -8.57 12.26 -7.90
C ASP A 111 -9.09 13.57 -8.51
N GLN A 112 -10.26 14.01 -8.08
CA GLN A 112 -10.84 15.30 -8.44
C GLN A 112 -10.77 16.27 -7.26
N ARG A 113 -10.46 17.53 -7.53
CA ARG A 113 -10.64 18.60 -6.54
C ARG A 113 -12.13 18.86 -6.32
N GLY A 114 -12.48 19.57 -5.25
CA GLY A 114 -13.86 20.05 -5.02
C GLY A 114 -14.42 20.93 -6.17
N THR A 115 -13.58 21.43 -7.07
CA THR A 115 -13.96 22.11 -8.32
C THR A 115 -14.30 21.17 -9.48
N GLY A 116 -14.18 19.86 -9.29
CA GLY A 116 -14.30 18.83 -10.32
C GLY A 116 -13.12 18.76 -11.28
N GLU A 117 -12.01 19.46 -11.01
CA GLU A 117 -10.78 19.37 -11.81
C GLU A 117 -9.98 18.12 -11.45
N LEU A 118 -9.56 17.35 -12.45
CA LEU A 118 -8.72 16.17 -12.25
C LEU A 118 -7.31 16.56 -11.85
N LYS A 119 -6.77 15.90 -10.82
CA LYS A 119 -5.43 16.14 -10.29
C LYS A 119 -4.74 14.83 -9.92
N ALA A 120 -3.42 14.83 -10.13
CA ALA A 120 -2.53 13.80 -9.61
C ALA A 120 -1.81 14.31 -8.37
N PHE A 121 -1.88 13.56 -7.28
CA PHE A 121 -1.09 13.77 -6.07
C PHE A 121 0.04 12.76 -6.03
N LYS A 122 1.28 13.24 -5.88
CA LYS A 122 2.46 12.37 -5.80
C LYS A 122 3.01 12.42 -4.37
N LYS A 123 3.06 11.26 -3.70
CA LYS A 123 3.47 11.11 -2.30
C LYS A 123 4.24 9.81 -2.09
N VAL A 124 4.57 9.47 -0.85
CA VAL A 124 5.04 8.13 -0.47
C VAL A 124 4.02 7.46 0.44
N HIS A 125 4.00 6.13 0.47
CA HIS A 125 3.10 5.35 1.33
C HIS A 125 3.84 4.25 2.08
N ASN A 126 3.20 3.72 3.13
CA ASN A 126 3.69 2.64 3.99
C ASN A 126 3.02 1.28 3.72
N ALA A 127 2.18 1.16 2.69
CA ALA A 127 1.65 -0.14 2.26
C ALA A 127 2.71 -1.11 1.72
N TYR A 128 3.88 -0.58 1.37
CA TYR A 128 5.12 -1.32 1.14
C TYR A 128 6.22 -0.67 1.98
N LEU A 129 6.90 -1.46 2.80
CA LEU A 129 8.09 -1.01 3.53
C LEU A 129 9.19 -2.06 3.38
N GLN A 130 10.41 -1.60 3.25
CA GLN A 130 11.60 -2.46 3.20
C GLN A 130 12.65 -1.90 4.15
N PHE A 131 13.26 -2.78 4.94
CA PHE A 131 14.35 -2.42 5.85
C PHE A 131 15.41 -3.51 5.87
N ASP A 132 16.68 -3.11 5.82
CA ASP A 132 17.83 -3.99 5.98
C ASP A 132 18.35 -3.89 7.42
N ARG A 133 19.00 -4.94 7.89
CA ARG A 133 19.68 -4.93 9.19
C ARG A 133 20.72 -3.81 9.22
N GLY A 134 20.72 -3.04 10.30
CA GLY A 134 21.66 -1.94 10.49
C GLY A 134 21.27 -0.62 9.81
N ASN A 135 20.12 -0.55 9.12
CA ASN A 135 19.57 0.75 8.72
C ASN A 135 19.12 1.54 9.97
N THR A 136 19.36 2.85 9.99
CA THR A 136 18.97 3.72 11.12
C THR A 136 17.57 4.31 10.98
N PHE A 137 16.97 4.22 9.80
CA PHE A 137 15.68 4.86 9.53
C PHE A 137 14.53 4.18 10.25
N LEU A 138 14.54 2.85 10.38
CA LEU A 138 13.48 2.12 11.08
C LEU A 138 13.37 2.54 12.55
N ASP A 139 14.50 2.65 13.26
CA ASP A 139 14.49 3.09 14.66
C ASP A 139 14.04 4.55 14.79
N PHE A 140 14.56 5.44 13.94
CA PHE A 140 14.08 6.82 13.86
C PHE A 140 12.57 6.89 13.60
N TYR A 141 12.04 6.06 12.71
CA TYR A 141 10.63 6.05 12.37
C TYR A 141 9.77 5.58 13.54
N ILE A 142 10.18 4.49 14.22
CA ILE A 142 9.50 3.99 15.42
C ILE A 142 9.46 5.06 16.50
N GLU A 143 10.61 5.65 16.84
CA GLU A 143 10.69 6.67 17.89
C GLU A 143 9.85 7.90 17.56
N THR A 144 9.89 8.34 16.30
CA THR A 144 9.10 9.49 15.84
C THR A 144 7.60 9.19 15.91
N ALA A 145 7.17 8.03 15.41
CA ALA A 145 5.76 7.63 15.47
C ALA A 145 5.26 7.58 16.92
N GLU A 146 6.04 7.00 17.83
CA GLU A 146 5.68 6.94 19.25
C GLU A 146 5.60 8.31 19.90
N GLN A 147 6.55 9.21 19.60
CA GLN A 147 6.47 10.58 20.11
C GLN A 147 5.22 11.31 19.61
N PHE A 148 4.85 11.15 18.34
CA PHE A 148 3.64 11.77 17.78
C PHE A 148 2.38 11.22 18.42
N LEU A 149 2.28 9.91 18.62
CA LEU A 149 1.13 9.27 19.28
C LEU A 149 1.04 9.65 20.76
N ASN A 150 2.17 9.75 21.48
CA ASN A 150 2.18 10.08 22.91
C ASN A 150 1.85 11.56 23.18
N LYS A 151 2.27 12.48 22.29
CA LYS A 151 2.01 13.92 22.43
C LYS A 151 0.61 14.33 21.97
N ASN A 152 -0.05 13.49 21.18
CA ASN A 152 -1.36 13.80 20.66
C ASN A 152 -2.46 13.49 21.69
N THR A 153 -3.34 14.48 21.91
CA THR A 153 -4.45 14.41 22.87
C THR A 153 -5.83 14.32 22.20
N GLY A 154 -5.89 14.39 20.86
CA GLY A 154 -7.15 14.40 20.10
C GLY A 154 -7.29 13.25 19.11
N GLY A 155 -8.33 13.29 18.28
CA GLY A 155 -8.46 12.36 17.16
C GLY A 155 -7.38 12.60 16.10
N VAL A 156 -6.86 11.53 15.52
CA VAL A 156 -5.87 11.59 14.43
C VAL A 156 -6.43 10.92 13.17
N PRO A 157 -6.05 11.40 11.98
CA PRO A 157 -6.41 10.72 10.73
C PRO A 157 -5.68 9.38 10.62
N ASN A 158 -6.26 8.43 9.89
CA ASN A 158 -5.63 7.11 9.65
C ASN A 158 -4.21 7.20 9.08
N GLN A 159 -3.92 8.26 8.31
CA GLN A 159 -2.62 8.44 7.66
C GLN A 159 -1.57 9.13 8.55
N PHE A 160 -1.87 9.37 9.83
CA PHE A 160 -1.10 10.26 10.71
C PHE A 160 0.39 9.87 10.80
N ILE A 161 0.68 8.69 11.34
CA ILE A 161 2.05 8.17 11.44
C ILE A 161 2.49 7.37 10.21
N GLY A 162 1.58 7.09 9.28
CA GLY A 162 1.87 6.46 7.99
C GLY A 162 2.19 7.49 6.89
N PRO A 163 1.39 7.56 5.80
CA PRO A 163 1.74 8.37 4.63
C PRO A 163 1.94 9.87 4.90
N LYS A 164 1.24 10.49 5.86
CA LYS A 164 1.41 11.93 6.15
C LYS A 164 2.79 12.22 6.73
N LEU A 165 3.18 11.48 7.78
CA LEU A 165 4.51 11.61 8.38
C LEU A 165 5.61 11.29 7.37
N LEU A 166 5.50 10.16 6.67
CA LEU A 166 6.52 9.73 5.70
C LEU A 166 6.66 10.70 4.53
N THR A 167 5.55 11.26 4.03
CA THR A 167 5.60 12.28 2.98
C THR A 167 6.24 13.58 3.48
N ALA A 168 5.95 14.00 4.71
CA ALA A 168 6.60 15.17 5.31
C ALA A 168 8.12 14.96 5.40
N ILE A 169 8.57 13.80 5.87
CA ILE A 169 10.00 13.46 5.92
C ILE A 169 10.59 13.40 4.51
N HIS A 170 9.94 12.70 3.57
CA HIS A 170 10.40 12.59 2.18
C HIS A 170 10.58 13.94 1.49
N ASN A 171 9.69 14.90 1.74
CA ASN A 171 9.81 16.24 1.16
C ASN A 171 11.02 17.02 1.69
N VAL A 172 11.55 16.68 2.87
CA VAL A 172 12.72 17.34 3.47
C VAL A 172 14.02 16.66 3.04
N VAL A 173 14.08 15.32 3.11
CA VAL A 173 15.35 14.58 2.96
C VAL A 173 15.42 13.67 1.74
N GLY A 174 14.34 13.50 0.98
CA GLY A 174 14.33 12.65 -0.22
C GLY A 174 14.54 11.16 0.09
N LEU A 175 13.63 10.56 0.87
CA LEU A 175 13.68 9.13 1.21
C LEU A 175 13.75 8.23 -0.05
N PRO A 176 14.45 7.08 -0.02
CA PRO A 176 14.41 6.06 -1.07
C PRO A 176 12.99 5.53 -1.30
N VAL A 177 12.57 5.49 -2.55
CA VAL A 177 11.24 5.04 -2.95
C VAL A 177 11.34 3.96 -4.01
N ASN A 178 10.68 2.83 -3.78
CA ASN A 178 10.45 1.83 -4.81
C ASN A 178 9.28 2.31 -5.69
N GLU A 179 9.59 2.92 -6.83
CA GLU A 179 8.56 3.47 -7.72
C GLU A 179 7.75 2.35 -8.43
N ASN A 180 8.14 1.06 -8.32
CA ASN A 180 7.35 -0.08 -8.81
C ASN A 180 6.34 -0.58 -7.76
N ALA A 181 6.47 -0.14 -6.52
CA ALA A 181 5.53 -0.40 -5.44
C ALA A 181 4.55 0.77 -5.39
N GLY A 182 3.39 0.62 -6.04
CA GLY A 182 2.42 1.68 -6.22
C GLY A 182 1.18 1.59 -5.32
N MET A 183 0.29 2.56 -5.50
CA MET A 183 -1.03 2.62 -4.87
C MET A 183 -2.08 2.89 -5.95
N LEU A 184 -3.17 2.13 -5.94
CA LEU A 184 -4.28 2.33 -6.86
C LEU A 184 -5.32 3.27 -6.24
N SER A 185 -5.67 4.35 -6.94
CA SER A 185 -6.75 5.23 -6.51
C SER A 185 -8.12 4.75 -7.03
N PRO A 186 -9.23 5.02 -6.32
CA PRO A 186 -10.57 4.58 -6.73
C PRO A 186 -10.95 5.04 -8.13
N LEU A 187 -10.61 6.29 -8.48
CA LEU A 187 -10.89 6.84 -9.80
C LEU A 187 -10.08 6.14 -10.91
N LEU A 188 -8.84 5.74 -10.63
CA LEU A 188 -8.03 4.97 -11.57
C LEU A 188 -8.56 3.54 -11.71
N ALA A 189 -8.94 2.89 -10.61
CA ALA A 189 -9.58 1.57 -10.62
C ALA A 189 -10.85 1.57 -11.50
N ALA A 190 -11.73 2.55 -11.29
CA ALA A 190 -12.95 2.71 -12.08
C ALA A 190 -12.65 2.98 -13.56
N ALA A 191 -11.63 3.80 -13.88
CA ALA A 191 -11.24 4.07 -15.25
C ALA A 191 -10.70 2.83 -15.98
N LEU A 192 -9.92 1.99 -15.29
CA LEU A 192 -9.43 0.72 -15.83
C LEU A 192 -10.58 -0.26 -16.09
N LEU A 193 -11.51 -0.42 -15.14
CA LEU A 193 -12.69 -1.26 -15.33
C LEU A 193 -13.62 -0.75 -16.42
N ARG A 194 -13.74 0.57 -16.57
CA ARG A 194 -14.51 1.18 -17.66
C ARG A 194 -13.90 0.88 -19.03
N ARG A 195 -12.57 0.95 -19.15
CA ARG A 195 -11.86 0.61 -20.39
C ARG A 195 -12.12 -0.83 -20.84
N GLU A 196 -12.15 -1.76 -19.88
CA GLU A 196 -12.42 -3.18 -20.16
C GLU A 196 -13.92 -3.49 -20.34
N GLY A 197 -14.79 -2.48 -20.30
CA GLY A 197 -16.24 -2.67 -20.45
C GLY A 197 -16.91 -3.34 -19.24
N VAL A 198 -16.23 -3.46 -18.11
CA VAL A 198 -16.76 -4.06 -16.88
C VAL A 198 -17.65 -3.07 -16.12
N LEU A 199 -17.28 -1.79 -16.16
CA LEU A 199 -18.08 -0.71 -15.58
C LEU A 199 -18.92 -0.06 -16.68
N GLU A 200 -20.23 0.02 -16.49
CA GLU A 200 -21.14 0.64 -17.45
C GLU A 200 -20.89 2.16 -17.54
N PRO A 201 -21.18 2.81 -18.68
CA PRO A 201 -21.01 4.25 -18.84
C PRO A 201 -21.70 5.04 -17.71
N VAL A 202 -22.94 4.66 -17.39
CA VAL A 202 -23.72 5.30 -16.33
C VAL A 202 -23.06 5.15 -14.97
N GLU A 203 -22.54 3.97 -14.61
CA GLU A 203 -21.85 3.75 -13.33
C GLU A 203 -20.59 4.62 -13.22
N TYR A 204 -19.81 4.71 -14.30
CA TYR A 204 -18.59 5.51 -14.34
C TYR A 204 -18.89 7.02 -14.27
N GLU A 205 -19.93 7.49 -14.95
CA GLU A 205 -20.35 8.90 -14.97
C GLU A 205 -20.80 9.41 -13.60
N HIS A 206 -21.28 8.52 -12.71
CA HIS A 206 -21.58 8.88 -11.31
C HIS A 206 -20.31 9.20 -10.50
N LEU A 207 -19.16 8.64 -10.88
CA LEU A 207 -17.89 8.86 -10.20
C LEU A 207 -17.14 10.08 -10.78
N THR A 208 -17.31 10.34 -12.08
CA THR A 208 -16.50 11.33 -12.78
C THR A 208 -17.13 11.76 -14.09
N LYS A 209 -17.03 13.06 -14.39
CA LYS A 209 -17.34 13.60 -15.73
C LYS A 209 -16.21 13.44 -16.74
N HIS A 210 -15.04 12.98 -16.30
CA HIS A 210 -13.84 12.88 -17.12
C HIS A 210 -13.75 11.51 -17.79
N ALA A 211 -13.51 11.50 -19.10
CA ALA A 211 -13.25 10.29 -19.87
C ALA A 211 -12.13 9.44 -19.22
N PHE A 212 -12.28 8.12 -19.26
CA PHE A 212 -11.37 7.18 -18.57
C PHE A 212 -9.95 7.25 -19.13
N GLU A 213 -9.81 7.51 -20.44
CA GLU A 213 -8.53 7.71 -21.11
C GLU A 213 -7.77 8.88 -20.50
N ARG A 214 -8.47 9.95 -20.09
CA ARG A 214 -7.82 11.11 -19.47
C ARG A 214 -7.34 10.82 -18.05
N VAL A 215 -8.06 9.98 -17.31
CA VAL A 215 -7.66 9.51 -15.97
C VAL A 215 -6.40 8.65 -16.08
N ILE A 216 -6.41 7.66 -16.99
CA ILE A 216 -5.29 6.75 -17.23
C ILE A 216 -4.07 7.52 -17.74
N ALA A 217 -4.24 8.40 -18.73
CA ALA A 217 -3.14 9.19 -19.28
C ALA A 217 -2.52 10.13 -18.23
N LEU A 218 -3.33 10.70 -17.33
CA LEU A 218 -2.79 11.52 -16.25
C LEU A 218 -1.96 10.69 -15.26
N PHE A 219 -2.41 9.48 -14.91
CA PHE A 219 -1.60 8.55 -14.11
C PHE A 219 -0.28 8.22 -14.80
N GLN A 220 -0.33 7.77 -16.05
CA GLN A 220 0.85 7.38 -16.82
C GLN A 220 1.88 8.51 -16.94
N ARG A 221 1.42 9.75 -17.16
CA ARG A 221 2.29 10.93 -17.24
C ARG A 221 3.01 11.26 -15.92
N ARG A 222 2.44 10.87 -14.78
CA ARG A 222 2.90 11.27 -13.43
C ARG A 222 3.68 10.16 -12.73
N SER A 223 3.51 8.92 -13.17
CA SER A 223 4.32 7.77 -12.77
C SER A 223 5.69 7.81 -13.44
N VAL A 224 6.76 7.65 -12.65
CA VAL A 224 8.14 7.60 -13.18
C VAL A 224 8.41 6.26 -13.86
N GLN A 225 7.90 5.20 -13.25
CA GLN A 225 7.85 3.86 -13.79
C GLN A 225 6.48 3.28 -13.49
N MET A 226 6.08 2.30 -14.29
CA MET A 226 4.82 1.62 -14.03
C MET A 226 4.95 0.74 -12.79
N PRO A 227 3.97 0.75 -11.89
CA PRO A 227 3.93 -0.19 -10.80
C PRO A 227 3.95 -1.63 -11.32
N LEU A 228 4.68 -2.50 -10.61
CA LEU A 228 4.64 -3.96 -10.79
C LEU A 228 3.91 -4.63 -9.62
N ALA A 229 3.66 -3.87 -8.55
CA ALA A 229 2.78 -4.24 -7.47
C ALA A 229 2.01 -3.00 -7.00
N LEU A 230 0.77 -3.21 -6.52
CA LEU A 230 -0.15 -2.15 -6.13
C LEU A 230 -0.85 -2.51 -4.82
N ASN A 231 -0.96 -1.55 -3.93
CA ASN A 231 -2.01 -1.58 -2.91
C ASN A 231 -3.35 -1.25 -3.57
N LEU A 232 -4.35 -2.13 -3.41
CA LEU A 232 -5.67 -1.96 -4.02
C LEU A 232 -6.60 -1.04 -3.22
N SER A 233 -6.21 -0.58 -2.03
CA SER A 233 -6.92 0.33 -1.12
C SER A 233 -8.37 -0.04 -0.83
N ALA A 234 -8.73 -0.16 0.45
CA ALA A 234 -10.14 -0.30 0.85
C ALA A 234 -11.07 0.78 0.25
N SER A 235 -10.53 1.98 -0.02
CA SER A 235 -11.30 3.07 -0.66
C SER A 235 -11.74 2.75 -2.09
N CYS A 236 -11.11 1.82 -2.81
CA CYS A 236 -11.60 1.38 -4.12
C CYS A 236 -12.96 0.67 -4.02
N ILE A 237 -13.22 -0.01 -2.90
CA ILE A 237 -14.51 -0.64 -2.62
C ILE A 237 -15.49 0.43 -2.11
N GLU A 238 -15.07 1.24 -1.13
CA GLU A 238 -15.95 2.17 -0.44
C GLU A 238 -16.35 3.39 -1.29
N ALA A 239 -15.40 3.98 -2.02
CA ALA A 239 -15.59 5.25 -2.74
C ALA A 239 -15.97 5.06 -4.21
N ALA A 240 -15.44 4.04 -4.88
CA ALA A 240 -15.83 3.72 -6.26
C ALA A 240 -17.00 2.72 -6.32
N GLY A 241 -17.50 2.23 -5.17
CA GLY A 241 -18.61 1.27 -5.11
C GLY A 241 -18.28 -0.05 -5.81
N LEU A 242 -17.00 -0.39 -5.94
CA LEU A 242 -16.57 -1.63 -6.58
C LEU A 242 -16.84 -2.79 -5.62
N ASP A 243 -17.76 -3.68 -6.00
CA ASP A 243 -17.94 -4.92 -5.25
C ASP A 243 -16.71 -5.84 -5.37
N ALA A 244 -16.68 -6.89 -4.55
CA ALA A 244 -15.57 -7.84 -4.52
C ALA A 244 -15.30 -8.49 -5.90
N ARG A 245 -16.32 -8.72 -6.73
CA ARG A 245 -16.16 -9.34 -8.05
C ARG A 245 -15.46 -8.39 -9.02
N LYS A 246 -15.83 -7.11 -8.99
CA LYS A 246 -15.17 -6.07 -9.79
C LYS A 246 -13.69 -5.90 -9.39
N ILE A 247 -13.36 -6.07 -8.11
CA ILE A 247 -11.96 -6.05 -7.66
C ILE A 247 -11.20 -7.29 -8.16
N VAL A 248 -11.80 -8.48 -8.18
CA VAL A 248 -11.17 -9.68 -8.76
C VAL A 248 -10.86 -9.46 -10.25
N ILE A 249 -11.83 -8.96 -11.03
CA ILE A 249 -11.61 -8.65 -12.44
C ILE A 249 -10.51 -7.59 -12.60
N LEU A 250 -10.50 -6.56 -11.73
CA LEU A 250 -9.45 -5.56 -11.73
C LEU A 250 -8.06 -6.18 -11.47
N CYS A 251 -7.94 -7.18 -10.59
CA CYS A 251 -6.69 -7.92 -10.41
C CYS A 251 -6.24 -8.61 -11.70
N ASP A 252 -7.16 -9.24 -12.45
CA ASP A 252 -6.85 -9.89 -13.73
C ASP A 252 -6.39 -8.87 -14.78
N VAL A 253 -7.12 -7.75 -14.91
CA VAL A 253 -6.77 -6.63 -15.81
C VAL A 253 -5.40 -6.04 -15.48
N LEU A 254 -5.07 -5.97 -14.20
CA LEU A 254 -3.77 -5.52 -13.74
C LEU A 254 -2.66 -6.55 -14.04
N GLY A 255 -2.93 -7.85 -13.92
CA GLY A 255 -2.01 -8.95 -14.21
C GLY A 255 -1.70 -9.13 -15.71
N GLU A 256 -2.64 -8.81 -16.60
CA GLU A 256 -2.43 -8.86 -18.06
C GLU A 256 -1.58 -7.70 -18.61
N GLY A 257 -1.09 -6.80 -17.75
CA GLY A 257 -0.33 -5.65 -18.17
C GLY A 257 -1.18 -4.63 -18.94
N VAL A 258 -2.47 -4.49 -18.63
CA VAL A 258 -3.33 -3.53 -19.34
C VAL A 258 -3.07 -2.08 -18.89
N LEU A 259 -2.32 -1.84 -17.80
CA LEU A 259 -1.73 -0.49 -17.56
C LEU A 259 -0.88 0.01 -18.75
N PHE A 260 -0.43 -0.91 -19.62
CA PHE A 260 0.45 -0.67 -20.75
C PHE A 260 -0.26 -0.56 -22.11
N LYS A 261 -1.56 -0.89 -22.22
CA LYS A 261 -2.36 -0.79 -23.45
C LYS A 261 -3.15 0.52 -23.49
#